data_AF-A0A560MAB5-F1
#
_entry.id   AF-A0A560MAB5-F1
#
_cell.length_a   1.000
_cell.length_b   1.000
_cell.length_c   1.000
_cell.angle_alpha   90.00
_cell.angle_beta   90.00
_cell.angle_gamma   90.00
#
_symmetry.space_group_name_H-M   'P 1'
#
loop_
_entity.id
_entity.type
_entity.pdbx_description
1 polymer ?
#
loop_
_entity_poly.entity_id
_entity_poly.type
_entity_poly.pdbx_seq_one_letter_code
_entity_poly.pdbx_strand_id
1 'polypeptide(L)'
;MSARRPSSIPAGSWPPRMTAELAAGYCGEKHVEDFLDRVGTTYPAPRVVDTTRRKFWYRDDLDRAMNIGASETPSGMGALFRDKIREKRNRGTA
;
A
#
# COMPACT_ATOMS: atom_id res chain seq x y z
N MET A 1 27.81 -9.18 3.63
CA MET A 1 26.56 -9.65 2.98
C MET A 1 25.54 -9.89 4.07
N SER A 2 24.60 -8.96 4.32
CA SER A 2 23.51 -9.24 5.27
C SER A 2 22.70 -10.42 4.74
N ALA A 3 22.53 -11.45 5.55
CA ALA A 3 21.77 -12.64 5.19
C ALA A 3 20.34 -12.23 4.80
N ARG A 4 19.94 -12.54 3.57
CA ARG A 4 18.57 -12.30 3.11
C ARG A 4 17.63 -13.22 3.86
N ARG A 5 16.74 -12.67 4.69
CA ARG A 5 15.79 -13.48 5.47
C ARG A 5 14.64 -13.90 4.57
N PRO A 6 14.22 -15.18 4.61
CA PRO A 6 13.06 -15.63 3.85
C PRO A 6 11.78 -14.98 4.39
N SER A 7 10.82 -14.74 3.51
CA SER A 7 9.46 -14.38 3.89
C SER A 7 8.78 -15.52 4.65
N SER A 8 7.89 -15.18 5.59
CA SER A 8 7.09 -16.17 6.32
C SER A 8 5.63 -16.10 5.86
N ILE A 9 5.01 -17.26 5.60
CA ILE A 9 3.61 -17.38 5.21
C ILE A 9 2.89 -18.15 6.33
N PRO A 10 1.86 -17.57 6.97
CA PRO A 10 1.15 -18.23 8.05
C PRO A 10 0.29 -19.38 7.50
N ALA A 11 0.25 -20.49 8.20
CA ALA A 11 -0.69 -21.57 7.90
C ALA A 11 -2.11 -21.14 8.30
N GLY A 12 -2.87 -20.61 7.35
CA GLY A 12 -4.24 -20.14 7.55
C GLY A 12 -4.45 -18.69 7.12
N SER A 13 -5.04 -17.88 7.99
CA SER A 13 -5.37 -16.48 7.68
C SER A 13 -4.24 -15.52 8.05
N TRP A 14 -4.11 -14.46 7.26
CA TRP A 14 -3.15 -13.40 7.46
C TRP A 14 -3.50 -12.54 8.70
N PRO A 15 -2.58 -12.36 9.67
CA PRO A 15 -2.87 -11.59 10.86
C PRO A 15 -3.05 -10.10 10.52
N PRO A 16 -3.92 -9.34 11.23
CA PRO A 16 -4.11 -7.90 10.98
C PRO A 16 -2.84 -7.07 11.19
N ARG A 17 -1.94 -7.52 12.08
CA ARG A 17 -0.63 -6.94 12.33
C ARG A 17 0.44 -7.92 11.87
N MET A 18 1.31 -7.47 10.97
CA MET A 18 2.36 -8.28 10.37
C MET A 18 3.74 -7.74 10.73
N THR A 19 4.66 -8.65 11.05
CA THR A 19 6.10 -8.38 11.08
C THR A 19 6.64 -8.26 9.67
N ALA A 20 7.87 -7.79 9.50
CA ALA A 20 8.49 -7.66 8.17
C ALA A 20 8.51 -8.99 7.39
N GLU A 21 8.70 -10.13 8.06
CA GLU A 21 8.69 -11.46 7.44
C GLU A 21 7.32 -11.85 6.87
N LEU A 22 6.26 -11.58 7.63
CA LEU A 22 4.88 -11.83 7.22
C LEU A 22 4.43 -10.84 6.15
N ALA A 23 4.78 -9.56 6.30
CA ALA A 23 4.44 -8.53 5.32
C ALA A 23 5.09 -8.79 3.96
N ALA A 24 6.36 -9.23 3.95
CA ALA A 24 7.04 -9.65 2.73
C ALA A 24 6.32 -10.83 2.06
N GLY A 25 5.92 -11.83 2.84
CA GLY A 25 5.14 -12.97 2.34
C GLY A 25 3.76 -12.55 1.80
N TYR A 26 3.11 -11.59 2.46
CA TYR A 26 1.82 -11.05 2.03
C TYR A 26 1.92 -10.31 0.70
N CYS A 27 3.02 -9.59 0.48
CA CYS A 27 3.28 -8.86 -0.75
C CYS A 27 3.82 -9.76 -1.89
N GLY A 28 4.08 -11.04 -1.63
CA GLY A 28 4.65 -11.98 -2.61
C GLY A 28 6.16 -11.84 -2.81
N GLU A 29 6.88 -11.17 -1.90
CA GLU A 29 8.34 -11.02 -1.97
C GLU A 29 9.04 -12.27 -1.43
N LYS A 30 10.13 -12.68 -2.09
CA LYS A 30 10.92 -13.87 -1.70
C LYS A 30 11.75 -13.62 -0.43
N HIS A 31 12.21 -12.38 -0.26
CA HIS A 31 13.06 -11.98 0.85
C HIS A 31 12.52 -10.73 1.54
N VAL A 32 12.78 -10.65 2.85
CA VAL A 32 12.34 -9.52 3.67
C VAL A 32 13.05 -8.23 3.27
N GLU A 33 14.30 -8.31 2.85
CA GLU A 33 15.11 -7.16 2.46
C GLU A 33 14.57 -6.51 1.18
N ASP A 34 14.13 -7.30 0.20
CA ASP A 34 13.52 -6.78 -1.04
C ASP A 34 12.20 -6.04 -0.74
N PHE A 35 11.42 -6.51 0.26
CA PHE A 35 10.27 -5.77 0.77
C PHE A 35 10.70 -4.46 1.45
N LEU A 36 11.70 -4.50 2.32
CA LEU A 36 12.18 -3.32 3.05
C LEU A 36 12.79 -2.24 2.14
N ASP A 37 13.41 -2.62 1.03
CA ASP A 37 13.93 -1.67 0.04
C ASP A 37 12.80 -0.93 -0.70
N ARG A 38 11.62 -1.54 -0.81
CA ARG A 38 10.42 -0.96 -1.42
C ARG A 38 9.51 -0.24 -0.43
N VAL A 39 9.77 -0.38 0.87
CA VAL A 39 9.08 0.37 1.92
C VAL A 39 9.50 1.84 1.85
N GLY A 40 8.52 2.73 1.69
CA GLY A 40 8.73 4.16 1.48
C GLY A 40 8.59 4.60 0.02
N THR A 41 8.57 3.66 -0.93
CA THR A 41 8.30 3.93 -2.35
C THR A 41 6.97 3.31 -2.76
N THR A 42 6.91 1.97 -2.77
CA THR A 42 5.71 1.20 -3.14
C THR A 42 4.86 0.85 -1.92
N TYR A 43 5.50 0.55 -0.78
CA TYR A 43 4.81 0.12 0.44
C TYR A 43 4.87 1.20 1.52
N PRO A 44 3.88 1.26 2.43
CA PRO A 44 3.82 2.28 3.47
C PRO A 44 4.93 2.09 4.51
N ALA A 45 5.32 3.19 5.15
CA ALA A 45 6.31 3.18 6.21
C ALA A 45 5.86 2.31 7.41
N PRO A 46 6.79 1.62 8.08
CA PRO A 46 6.47 0.82 9.25
C PRO A 46 5.91 1.70 10.35
N ARG A 47 4.85 1.23 10.99
CA ARG A 47 4.42 1.76 12.26
C ARG A 47 5.44 1.27 13.32
N VAL A 48 6.00 2.18 14.11
CA VAL A 48 6.98 1.86 15.16
C VAL A 48 6.26 1.94 16.50
N VAL A 49 6.34 0.91 17.33
CA VAL A 49 6.01 1.04 18.76
C VAL A 49 7.30 1.38 19.50
N ASP A 50 7.33 2.55 20.12
CA ASP A 50 8.45 3.13 20.88
C ASP A 50 9.09 2.16 21.89
N THR A 51 8.33 1.19 22.41
CA THR A 51 8.76 0.32 23.50
C THR A 51 9.61 -0.89 23.10
N THR A 52 9.73 -1.28 21.82
CA THR A 52 10.46 -2.52 21.47
C THR A 52 11.21 -2.49 20.13
N ARG A 53 11.39 -1.33 19.48
CA ARG A 53 12.04 -1.20 18.14
C ARG A 53 11.46 -2.14 17.05
N ARG A 54 10.33 -2.79 17.29
CA ARG A 54 9.71 -3.74 16.37
C ARG A 54 8.87 -2.94 15.37
N LYS A 55 9.31 -2.97 14.12
CA LYS A 55 8.59 -2.43 12.97
C LYS A 55 7.42 -3.37 12.64
N PHE A 56 6.21 -2.82 12.50
CA PHE A 56 5.04 -3.58 12.11
C PHE A 56 4.25 -2.88 11.01
N TRP A 57 3.52 -3.68 10.25
CA TRP A 57 2.62 -3.23 9.18
C TRP A 57 1.23 -3.77 9.44
N TYR A 58 0.22 -2.96 9.14
CA TYR A 58 -1.16 -3.42 9.14
C TYR A 58 -1.52 -4.02 7.79
N ARG A 59 -2.29 -5.11 7.81
CA ARG A 59 -2.83 -5.71 6.58
C ARG A 59 -3.61 -4.69 5.74
N ASP A 60 -4.41 -3.87 6.40
CA ASP A 60 -5.24 -2.83 5.76
C ASP A 60 -4.39 -1.75 5.05
N ASP A 61 -3.27 -1.34 5.66
CA ASP A 61 -2.34 -0.38 5.04
C ASP A 61 -1.62 -1.01 3.83
N LEU A 62 -1.28 -2.30 3.91
CA LEU A 62 -0.69 -3.03 2.79
C LEU A 62 -1.71 -3.27 1.66
N ASP A 63 -2.97 -3.61 1.99
CA ASP A 63 -4.06 -3.76 1.01
C ASP A 63 -4.33 -2.44 0.26
N ARG A 64 -4.34 -1.31 0.98
CA ARG A 64 -4.45 0.02 0.35
C ARG A 64 -3.28 0.32 -0.58
N ALA A 65 -2.06 0.00 -0.16
CA ALA A 65 -0.87 0.26 -0.98
C ALA A 65 -0.80 -0.65 -2.21
N MET A 66 -1.24 -1.91 -2.09
CA MET A 66 -1.32 -2.85 -3.21
C MET A 66 -2.60 -2.68 -4.04
N ASN A 67 -3.49 -1.77 -3.64
CA ASN A 67 -4.79 -1.57 -4.28
C ASN A 67 -5.66 -2.84 -4.31
N ILE A 68 -5.43 -3.79 -3.40
CA ILE A 68 -6.17 -5.05 -3.32
C ILE A 68 -7.48 -4.77 -2.59
N GLY A 69 -8.53 -4.48 -3.37
CA GLY A 69 -9.88 -4.17 -2.87
C GLY A 69 -10.36 -2.74 -3.15
N ALA A 70 -9.48 -1.85 -3.59
CA ALA A 70 -9.90 -0.65 -4.29
C ALA A 70 -10.04 -1.03 -5.77
N SER A 71 -11.26 -1.45 -6.12
CA SER A 71 -11.75 -1.33 -7.49
C SER A 71 -11.23 -0.01 -8.04
N GLU A 72 -10.56 -0.04 -9.18
CA GLU A 72 -10.23 1.14 -9.96
C GLU A 72 -11.40 2.12 -9.86
N THR A 73 -11.23 3.19 -9.09
CA THR A 73 -12.07 4.36 -9.28
C THR A 73 -11.24 5.22 -10.19
N PRO A 74 -11.40 5.11 -11.53
CA PRO A 74 -10.98 6.20 -12.38
C PRO A 74 -11.75 7.40 -11.87
N SER A 75 -11.02 8.41 -11.39
CA SER A 75 -11.46 9.80 -11.32
C SER A 75 -12.96 9.94 -11.10
N GLY A 76 -13.41 9.69 -9.87
CA GLY A 76 -14.84 9.55 -9.55
C GLY A 76 -15.71 10.61 -10.24
N MET A 77 -16.93 10.25 -10.64
CA MET A 77 -17.87 11.05 -11.45
C MET A 77 -17.91 12.57 -11.13
N GLY A 78 -17.63 12.98 -9.89
CA GLY A 78 -17.51 14.39 -9.50
C GLY A 78 -16.33 15.18 -10.07
N ALA A 79 -15.26 14.51 -10.55
CA ALA A 79 -14.17 15.12 -11.30
C ALA A 79 -14.62 15.45 -12.73
N LEU A 80 -15.24 14.47 -13.42
CA LEU A 80 -15.82 14.66 -14.76
C LEU A 80 -16.94 15.71 -14.76
N PHE A 81 -17.74 15.80 -13.69
CA PHE A 81 -18.79 16.81 -13.57
C PHE A 81 -18.22 18.23 -13.42
N ARG A 82 -17.11 18.40 -12.68
CA ARG A 82 -16.43 19.69 -12.53
C ARG A 82 -15.77 20.16 -13.82
N ASP A 83 -15.14 19.27 -14.57
CA ASP A 83 -14.56 19.62 -15.88
C ASP A 83 -15.64 20.02 -16.90
N LYS A 84 -16.79 19.33 -16.91
CA LYS A 84 -17.90 19.69 -17.80
C LYS A 84 -18.55 21.05 -17.47
N ILE A 85 -18.58 21.43 -16.20
CA ILE A 85 -19.03 22.76 -15.76
C ILE A 85 -18.03 23.85 -16.19
N ARG A 86 -16.72 23.56 -16.10
CA ARG A 86 -15.66 24.50 -16.52
C ARG A 86 -15.65 24.72 -18.04
N GLU A 87 -15.88 23.67 -18.84
CA GLU A 87 -15.93 23.79 -20.30
C GLU A 87 -17.10 24.67 -20.77
N LYS A 88 -18.29 24.53 -20.16
CA LYS A 88 -19.44 25.38 -20.51
C LYS A 88 -19.19 26.87 -20.26
N ARG A 89 -18.36 27.23 -19.28
CA ARG A 89 -18.05 28.64 -18.96
C ARG A 89 -17.13 29.30 -19.99
N ASN A 90 -16.26 28.53 -20.65
CA ASN A 90 -15.30 29.06 -21.63
C ASN A 90 -15.86 29.21 -23.06
N ARG A 91 -17.07 28.70 -23.34
CA ARG A 91 -17.74 28.89 -24.64
C ARG A 91 -18.66 30.13 -24.70
N GLY A 92 -18.74 30.91 -23.63
CA GLY A 92 -19.61 32.10 -23.52
C GLY A 92 -18.93 33.43 -23.85
N THR A 93 -17.71 33.42 -24.38
CA THR A 93 -16.97 34.62 -24.80
C THR A 93 -16.41 34.44 -26.21
N ALA A 94 -17.29 34.58 -27.19
CA ALA A 94 -16.99 34.98 -28.57
C ALA A 94 -18.24 35.68 -29.11
#